data_AF-A0A6I9KU30-F1
#
_entry.id   AF-A0A6I9KU30-F1
#
_cell.length_a   1.000
_cell.length_b   1.000
_cell.length_c   1.000
_cell.angle_alpha   90.00
_cell.angle_beta   90.00
_cell.angle_gamma   90.00
#
_symmetry.space_group_name_H-M   'P 1'
#
loop_
_entity.id
_entity.type
_entity.pdbx_description
1 polymer ?
#
loop_
_entity_poly.entity_id
_entity_poly.type
_entity_poly.pdbx_seq_one_letter_code
_entity_poly.pdbx_strand_id
1 'polypeptide(L)'
;MTLEVFSMAPSYHGLAIQRIPLKTDLIPAVPMKTLAPSKSKLSTIEAKRIMSVLDEGIQKVGLVTLMSYVESHPEALEGMFPEDLVRAVREHLDLGQALLEGASILQEKQKRLEEGVQEAEEGWYRDRLLSIDLCRASLWPLAHQFRDSTKSILRLLISDSQIVTLVQMQAPGRSPGAQRLLDGLVELRGFLFEKLITSPMEVKEKNQFIQDINRRNERNQEVIDGLQAELAEVLKNKEAEVEKENFVIQELKNHLHQVFKFSENSLLRTKQEAEKQQKMDYRASQARLAKIQQEILALRSQYHNLVMENREVEQALRKKKYKVETEIENWIQKYDMEMSEKQDEYEDLESIHKEEKLQLEELKERHAVLVEEFAQIRAESEINSKKRVEAEREMVRMVKAATLIQAVWKGYLVRSMLRSKRKKKGKGKGKDKGKGKDKEKGKEEKGKEKAAKGKGKGKK
;
A
#
# COMPACT_ATOMS: atom_id res chain seq x y z
N MET A 1 -13.12 8.85 -11.04
CA MET A 1 -11.75 9.25 -10.64
C MET A 1 -10.80 8.47 -11.53
N THR A 2 -10.45 9.09 -12.66
CA THR A 2 -9.62 8.53 -13.74
C THR A 2 -8.18 8.45 -13.26
N LEU A 3 -7.64 7.24 -13.15
CA LEU A 3 -6.22 6.99 -12.91
C LEU A 3 -5.46 7.24 -14.21
N GLU A 4 -4.88 8.43 -14.33
CA GLU A 4 -3.88 8.70 -15.35
C GLU A 4 -2.63 7.87 -15.07
N VAL A 5 -2.39 6.90 -15.95
CA VAL A 5 -1.14 6.15 -16.02
C VAL A 5 -0.09 7.11 -16.58
N PHE A 6 0.71 7.70 -15.69
CA PHE A 6 1.95 8.38 -16.06
C PHE A 6 2.93 7.37 -16.64
N SER A 7 2.86 7.16 -17.95
CA SER A 7 3.91 6.51 -18.72
C SER A 7 5.07 7.49 -18.84
N MET A 8 6.05 7.38 -17.93
CA MET A 8 7.36 8.02 -18.13
C MET A 8 8.07 7.31 -19.28
N ALA A 9 8.23 8.01 -20.40
CA ALA A 9 9.07 7.55 -21.49
C ALA A 9 10.51 7.33 -21.01
N PRO A 10 11.18 6.22 -21.37
CA PRO A 10 12.58 6.01 -21.04
C PRO A 10 13.40 7.04 -21.84
N SER A 11 13.90 8.06 -21.17
CA SER A 11 14.89 9.00 -21.71
C SER A 11 16.27 8.34 -21.71
N TYR A 12 16.41 7.22 -22.41
CA TYR A 12 17.71 6.78 -22.88
C TYR A 12 18.06 7.65 -24.08
N HIS A 13 18.63 8.83 -23.80
CA HIS A 13 19.51 9.49 -24.75
C HIS A 13 20.73 8.57 -24.86
N GLY A 14 20.64 7.58 -25.74
CA GLY A 14 21.75 6.71 -26.07
C GLY A 14 22.92 7.62 -26.42
N LEU A 15 23.94 7.59 -25.57
CA LEU A 15 25.19 8.33 -25.76
C LEU A 15 25.64 8.05 -27.19
N ALA A 16 25.45 9.05 -28.05
CA ALA A 16 26.06 9.05 -29.36
C ALA A 16 27.55 8.99 -29.09
N ILE A 17 28.12 7.79 -29.20
CA ILE A 17 29.56 7.58 -29.28
C ILE A 17 29.97 8.46 -30.44
N GLN A 18 30.50 9.64 -30.10
CA GLN A 18 31.07 10.56 -31.05
C GLN A 18 32.21 9.78 -31.68
N ARG A 19 31.95 9.15 -32.82
CA ARG A 19 33.01 8.70 -33.71
C ARG A 19 33.79 9.97 -34.00
N ILE A 20 34.96 10.07 -33.38
CA ILE A 20 35.96 11.09 -33.68
C ILE A 20 36.02 11.14 -35.21
N PRO A 21 35.74 12.28 -35.85
CA PRO A 21 35.88 12.39 -37.29
C PRO A 21 37.37 12.17 -37.55
N LEU A 22 37.72 11.00 -38.10
CA LEU A 22 39.03 10.78 -38.69
C LEU A 22 39.12 11.80 -39.83
N LYS A 23 39.77 12.94 -39.56
CA LYS A 23 40.26 13.83 -40.60
C LYS A 23 41.36 13.06 -41.32
N THR A 24 40.96 12.21 -42.25
CA THR A 24 41.84 11.74 -43.30
C THR A 24 42.07 12.93 -44.22
N ASP A 25 43.06 13.75 -43.88
CA ASP A 25 43.71 14.59 -44.86
C ASP A 25 44.36 13.64 -45.88
N LEU A 26 43.57 13.24 -46.88
CA LEU A 26 44.00 12.48 -48.03
C LEU A 26 45.00 13.36 -48.78
N ILE A 27 46.28 13.25 -48.40
CA ILE A 27 47.39 13.81 -49.16
C ILE A 27 47.27 13.19 -50.56
N PRO A 28 47.10 14.01 -51.62
CA PRO A 28 46.97 13.49 -52.98
C PRO A 28 48.19 12.65 -53.31
N ALA A 29 47.98 11.37 -53.63
CA ALA A 29 49.05 10.49 -54.10
C ALA A 29 49.58 11.06 -55.42
N VAL A 30 50.74 11.72 -55.36
CA VAL A 30 51.44 12.21 -56.54
C VAL A 30 51.71 11.00 -57.44
N PRO A 31 51.28 11.00 -58.71
CA PRO A 31 51.49 9.87 -59.61
C PRO A 31 52.97 9.54 -59.66
N MET A 32 53.33 8.31 -59.26
CA MET A 32 54.72 7.88 -59.29
C MET A 32 55.21 7.91 -60.73
N LYS A 33 56.29 8.67 -60.96
CA LYS A 33 56.93 8.83 -62.26
C LYS A 33 57.25 7.42 -62.80
N THR A 34 56.59 7.02 -63.88
CA THR A 34 56.80 5.71 -64.49
C THR A 34 58.26 5.58 -64.92
N LEU A 35 58.94 4.57 -64.38
CA LEU A 35 60.36 4.29 -64.61
C LEU A 35 60.59 3.66 -66.01
N ALA A 36 59.86 4.12 -67.02
CA ALA A 36 60.04 3.65 -68.39
C ALA A 36 61.39 4.14 -68.94
N PRO A 37 62.12 3.32 -69.72
CA PRO A 37 63.33 3.77 -70.40
C PRO A 37 63.01 4.96 -71.32
N SER A 38 63.86 5.99 -71.31
CA SER A 38 63.60 7.23 -72.07
C SER A 38 63.81 7.05 -73.58
N LYS A 39 64.54 6.00 -73.98
CA LYS A 39 64.92 5.71 -75.37
C LYS A 39 64.20 4.47 -75.87
N SER A 40 63.62 4.55 -77.07
CA SER A 40 62.94 3.44 -77.75
C SER A 40 63.80 2.75 -78.83
N LYS A 41 65.01 3.24 -79.09
CA LYS A 41 65.90 2.75 -80.17
C LYS A 41 67.34 2.58 -79.69
N LEU A 42 68.04 1.56 -80.22
CA LEU A 42 69.45 1.30 -79.96
C LEU A 42 70.31 2.38 -80.63
N SER A 43 71.12 3.08 -79.83
CA SER A 43 71.94 4.20 -80.28
C SER A 43 73.35 3.79 -80.72
N THR A 44 73.92 2.72 -80.15
CA THR A 44 75.29 2.27 -80.45
C THR A 44 75.32 1.19 -81.52
N ILE A 45 76.40 1.16 -82.30
CA ILE A 45 76.63 0.19 -83.37
C ILE A 45 76.83 -1.21 -82.76
N GLU A 46 77.52 -1.27 -81.62
CA GLU A 46 77.78 -2.48 -80.84
C GLU A 46 76.47 -3.09 -80.33
N ALA A 47 75.55 -2.28 -79.80
CA ALA A 47 74.24 -2.78 -79.36
C ALA A 47 73.40 -3.31 -80.52
N LYS A 48 73.44 -2.63 -81.68
CA LYS A 48 72.79 -3.14 -82.90
C LYS A 48 73.41 -4.45 -83.39
N ARG A 49 74.74 -4.60 -83.30
CA ARG A 49 75.44 -5.85 -83.64
C ARG A 49 75.07 -7.00 -82.70
N ILE A 50 75.06 -6.75 -81.39
CA ILE A 50 74.66 -7.74 -80.38
C ILE A 50 73.23 -8.25 -80.65
N MET A 51 72.30 -7.32 -80.91
CA MET A 51 70.92 -7.69 -81.25
C MET A 51 70.81 -8.41 -82.58
N SER A 52 71.56 -8.00 -83.61
CA SER A 52 71.57 -8.67 -84.90
C SER A 52 72.11 -10.11 -84.82
N VAL A 53 73.16 -10.34 -84.03
CA VAL A 53 73.71 -11.69 -83.81
C VAL A 53 72.71 -12.58 -83.06
N LEU A 54 72.00 -12.01 -82.09
CA LEU A 54 70.96 -12.73 -81.35
C LEU A 54 69.75 -13.05 -82.25
N ASP A 55 69.31 -12.10 -83.08
CA ASP A 55 68.22 -12.29 -84.03
C ASP A 55 68.57 -13.36 -85.08
N GLU A 56 69.79 -13.34 -85.61
CA GLU A 56 70.32 -14.37 -86.51
C GLU A 56 70.43 -15.74 -85.81
N GLY A 57 70.86 -15.75 -84.55
CA GLY A 57 70.92 -16.95 -83.72
C GLY A 57 69.55 -17.57 -83.48
N ILE A 58 68.56 -16.77 -83.11
CA ILE A 58 67.16 -17.19 -82.94
C ILE A 58 66.62 -17.77 -84.25
N GLN A 59 66.88 -17.12 -85.37
CA GLN A 59 66.45 -17.59 -86.69
C GLN A 59 67.07 -18.95 -87.03
N LYS A 60 68.39 -19.12 -86.84
CA LYS A 60 69.09 -20.38 -87.13
C LYS A 60 68.64 -21.52 -86.22
N VAL A 61 68.49 -21.27 -84.92
CA VAL A 61 67.93 -22.26 -83.98
C VAL A 61 66.49 -22.60 -84.37
N GLY A 62 65.71 -21.61 -84.80
CA GLY A 62 64.35 -21.79 -85.30
C GLY A 62 64.24 -22.68 -86.53
N LEU A 63 65.26 -22.68 -87.41
CA LEU A 63 65.35 -23.54 -88.58
C LEU A 63 65.82 -24.96 -88.23
N VAL A 64 66.88 -25.09 -87.43
CA VAL A 64 67.40 -26.40 -86.99
C VAL A 64 66.34 -27.19 -86.22
N THR A 65 65.54 -26.50 -85.41
CA THR A 65 64.47 -27.16 -84.64
C THR A 65 63.28 -27.62 -85.49
N LEU A 66 63.18 -27.15 -86.74
CA LEU A 66 62.21 -27.67 -87.72
C LEU A 66 62.78 -28.86 -88.51
N MET A 67 64.10 -29.02 -88.54
CA MET A 67 64.74 -30.17 -89.21
C MET A 67 64.35 -31.51 -88.61
N SER A 68 64.10 -31.58 -87.30
CA SER A 68 63.61 -32.81 -86.67
C SER A 68 62.25 -33.29 -87.22
N TYR A 69 61.42 -32.37 -87.72
CA TYR A 69 60.15 -32.72 -88.38
C TYR A 69 60.39 -33.24 -89.80
N VAL A 70 61.26 -32.54 -90.54
CA VAL A 70 61.71 -32.91 -91.90
C VAL A 70 62.37 -34.29 -91.89
N GLU A 71 63.12 -34.61 -90.84
CA GLU A 71 63.78 -35.91 -90.64
C GLU A 71 62.80 -37.06 -90.34
N SER A 72 61.68 -36.78 -89.68
CA SER A 72 60.67 -37.80 -89.34
C SER A 72 59.67 -38.08 -90.45
N HIS A 73 59.60 -37.22 -91.48
CA HIS A 73 58.64 -37.32 -92.59
C HIS A 73 59.33 -37.10 -93.95
N PRO A 74 60.26 -37.97 -94.38
CA PRO A 74 61.01 -37.80 -95.62
C PRO A 74 60.12 -37.86 -96.88
N GLU A 75 58.99 -38.57 -96.80
CA GLU A 75 58.00 -38.69 -97.89
C GLU A 75 57.29 -37.36 -98.19
N ALA A 76 57.13 -36.50 -97.17
CA ALA A 76 56.52 -35.17 -97.33
C ALA A 76 57.44 -34.18 -98.10
N LEU A 77 58.68 -34.57 -98.39
CA LEU A 77 59.65 -33.77 -99.11
C LEU A 77 59.70 -34.07 -100.61
N GLU A 78 59.17 -35.22 -101.03
CA GLU A 78 59.18 -35.65 -102.43
C GLU A 78 58.20 -34.80 -103.28
N GLY A 79 58.73 -34.15 -104.32
CA GLY A 79 57.95 -33.35 -105.28
C GLY A 79 57.69 -31.89 -104.90
N MET A 80 57.90 -31.49 -103.64
CA MET A 80 57.65 -30.11 -103.17
C MET A 80 58.91 -29.26 -102.95
N PHE A 81 60.05 -29.89 -102.71
CA PHE A 81 61.32 -29.21 -102.47
C PHE A 81 62.31 -29.45 -103.62
N PRO A 82 63.29 -28.54 -103.84
CA PRO A 82 64.32 -28.75 -104.84
C PRO A 82 65.04 -30.10 -104.63
N GLU A 83 65.31 -30.81 -105.72
CA GLU A 83 65.96 -32.14 -105.68
C GLU A 83 67.30 -32.12 -104.91
N ASP A 84 68.03 -31.00 -104.97
CA ASP A 84 69.27 -30.79 -104.21
C ASP A 84 69.06 -30.80 -102.70
N LEU A 85 67.97 -30.19 -102.22
CA LEU A 85 67.62 -30.17 -100.80
C LEU A 85 67.12 -31.53 -100.34
N VAL A 86 66.25 -32.19 -101.13
CA VAL A 86 65.73 -33.52 -100.84
C VAL A 86 66.87 -34.53 -100.76
N ARG A 87 67.83 -34.46 -101.69
CA ARG A 87 69.04 -35.28 -101.67
C ARG A 87 69.90 -35.00 -100.44
N ALA A 88 70.17 -33.73 -100.12
CA ALA A 88 70.96 -33.36 -98.94
C ALA A 88 70.31 -33.82 -97.63
N VAL A 89 68.97 -33.80 -97.55
CA VAL A 89 68.21 -34.31 -96.40
C VAL A 89 68.27 -35.83 -96.31
N ARG A 90 68.17 -36.57 -97.42
CA ARG A 90 68.35 -38.04 -97.41
C ARG A 90 69.75 -38.43 -96.96
N GLU A 91 70.77 -37.79 -97.52
CA GLU A 91 72.16 -38.01 -97.09
C GLU A 91 72.34 -37.68 -95.61
N HIS A 92 71.67 -36.64 -95.09
CA HIS A 92 71.68 -36.31 -93.67
C HIS A 92 71.00 -37.38 -92.80
N LEU A 93 69.89 -37.93 -93.28
CA LEU A 93 69.17 -39.01 -92.62
C LEU A 93 69.99 -40.29 -92.58
N ASP A 94 70.63 -40.66 -93.69
CA ASP A 94 71.50 -41.84 -93.77
C ASP A 94 72.69 -41.69 -92.80
N LEU A 95 73.31 -40.50 -92.75
CA LEU A 95 74.36 -40.17 -91.78
C LEU A 95 73.85 -40.20 -90.33
N GLY A 96 72.62 -39.71 -90.10
CA GLY A 96 71.97 -39.72 -88.79
C GLY A 96 71.65 -41.13 -88.30
N GLN A 97 71.16 -42.00 -89.18
CA GLN A 97 70.91 -43.41 -88.90
C GLN A 97 72.22 -44.14 -88.59
N ALA A 98 73.25 -43.98 -89.42
CA ALA A 98 74.57 -44.55 -89.15
C ALA A 98 75.16 -44.06 -87.81
N LEU A 99 74.93 -42.78 -87.46
CA LEU A 99 75.39 -42.21 -86.19
C LEU A 99 74.64 -42.80 -84.99
N LEU A 100 73.31 -42.95 -85.11
CA LEU A 100 72.46 -43.56 -84.09
C LEU A 100 72.76 -45.04 -83.90
N GLU A 101 72.96 -45.79 -84.98
CA GLU A 101 73.37 -47.19 -84.95
C GLU A 101 74.74 -47.34 -84.28
N GLY A 102 75.72 -46.54 -84.69
CA GLY A 102 77.04 -46.56 -84.07
C GLY A 102 77.01 -46.15 -82.60
N ALA A 103 76.18 -45.18 -82.21
CA ALA A 103 75.99 -44.77 -80.82
C ALA A 103 75.30 -45.86 -80.00
N SER A 104 74.32 -46.56 -80.57
CA SER A 104 73.63 -47.68 -79.94
C SER A 104 74.58 -48.87 -79.73
N ILE A 105 75.43 -49.17 -80.71
CA ILE A 105 76.49 -50.19 -80.60
C ILE A 105 77.48 -49.81 -79.50
N LEU A 106 77.91 -48.54 -79.44
CA LEU A 106 78.79 -48.04 -78.37
C LEU A 106 78.11 -48.21 -77.00
N GLN A 107 76.86 -47.79 -76.87
CA GLN A 107 76.09 -47.89 -75.63
C GLN A 107 75.90 -49.35 -75.19
N GLU A 108 75.63 -50.25 -76.13
CA GLU A 108 75.53 -51.68 -75.83
C GLU A 108 76.87 -52.28 -75.43
N LYS A 109 77.97 -51.91 -76.10
CA LYS A 109 79.33 -52.32 -75.71
C LYS A 109 79.70 -51.82 -74.32
N GLN A 110 79.29 -50.60 -73.97
CA GLN A 110 79.52 -49.99 -72.67
C GLN A 110 78.67 -50.66 -71.58
N LYS A 111 77.39 -50.90 -71.84
CA LYS A 111 76.50 -51.63 -70.92
C LYS A 111 76.98 -53.06 -70.65
N ARG A 112 77.44 -53.77 -71.68
CA ARG A 112 78.02 -55.12 -71.54
C ARG A 112 79.37 -55.11 -70.78
N LEU A 113 80.13 -54.01 -70.83
CA LEU A 113 81.32 -53.83 -69.99
C LEU A 113 80.91 -53.65 -68.52
N GLU A 114 79.84 -52.89 -68.24
CA GLU A 114 79.28 -52.66 -66.90
C GLU A 114 78.62 -53.92 -66.29
N GLU A 115 78.03 -54.78 -67.11
CA GLU A 115 77.40 -56.05 -66.68
C GLU A 115 78.42 -57.19 -66.49
N GLY A 116 79.50 -57.22 -67.28
CA GLY A 116 80.55 -58.25 -67.20
C GLY A 116 81.54 -58.10 -66.06
N VAL A 117 81.28 -57.19 -65.11
CA VAL A 117 82.26 -56.76 -64.10
C VAL A 117 82.64 -57.87 -63.10
N GLN A 118 81.81 -58.91 -62.97
CA GLN A 118 81.90 -59.79 -61.80
C GLN A 118 82.92 -60.95 -61.93
N GLU A 119 83.26 -61.47 -63.12
CA GLU A 119 84.22 -62.60 -63.25
C GLU A 119 84.93 -62.65 -64.63
N ALA A 120 85.78 -61.68 -64.96
CA ALA A 120 86.56 -61.71 -66.21
C ALA A 120 88.06 -61.38 -66.02
N GLU A 121 88.94 -62.03 -66.80
CA GLU A 121 90.40 -61.84 -66.77
C GLU A 121 90.82 -60.43 -67.24
N GLU A 122 91.93 -59.88 -66.70
CA GLU A 122 92.44 -58.52 -67.03
C GLU A 122 92.66 -58.29 -68.53
N GLY A 123 93.03 -59.33 -69.29
CA GLY A 123 93.19 -59.27 -70.74
C GLY A 123 91.87 -59.00 -71.48
N TRP A 124 90.76 -59.57 -71.01
CA TRP A 124 89.43 -59.39 -71.57
C TRP A 124 88.93 -57.94 -71.40
N TYR A 125 89.21 -57.32 -70.25
CA TYR A 125 88.89 -55.91 -70.00
C TYR A 125 89.64 -54.96 -70.93
N ARG A 126 90.95 -55.18 -71.11
CA ARG A 126 91.77 -54.33 -71.99
C ARG A 126 91.29 -54.39 -73.43
N ASP A 127 90.97 -55.57 -73.94
CA ASP A 127 90.50 -55.76 -75.31
C ASP A 127 89.09 -55.16 -75.53
N ARG A 128 88.21 -55.26 -74.52
CA ARG A 128 86.87 -54.62 -74.53
C ARG A 128 86.95 -53.10 -74.51
N LEU A 129 87.83 -52.52 -73.68
CA LEU A 129 88.10 -51.08 -73.62
C LEU A 129 88.65 -50.56 -74.96
N LEU A 130 89.62 -51.26 -75.55
CA LEU A 130 90.14 -50.96 -76.89
C LEU A 130 89.04 -50.99 -77.97
N SER A 131 88.12 -51.96 -77.90
CA SER A 131 86.97 -52.04 -78.83
C SER A 131 85.97 -50.89 -78.68
N ILE A 132 85.75 -50.40 -77.45
CA ILE A 132 84.92 -49.22 -77.16
C ILE A 132 85.61 -47.95 -77.67
N ASP A 133 86.91 -47.82 -77.40
CA ASP A 133 87.71 -46.66 -77.83
C ASP A 133 87.79 -46.57 -79.36
N LEU A 134 87.92 -47.71 -80.05
CA LEU A 134 87.89 -47.77 -81.51
C LEU A 134 86.50 -47.39 -82.06
N CYS A 135 85.42 -47.86 -81.42
CA CYS A 135 84.04 -47.47 -81.76
C CYS A 135 83.81 -45.97 -81.57
N ARG A 136 84.34 -45.40 -80.50
CA ARG A 136 84.27 -43.95 -80.22
C ARG A 136 85.08 -43.15 -81.24
N ALA A 137 86.24 -43.65 -81.63
CA ALA A 137 87.06 -43.04 -82.67
C ALA A 137 86.37 -43.06 -84.05
N SER A 138 85.64 -44.13 -84.39
CA SER A 138 84.88 -44.21 -85.65
C SER A 138 83.62 -43.33 -85.66
N LEU A 139 83.04 -43.06 -84.49
CA LEU A 139 81.88 -42.16 -84.34
C LEU A 139 82.24 -40.69 -84.56
N TRP A 140 83.48 -40.28 -84.27
CA TRP A 140 83.88 -38.88 -84.34
C TRP A 140 83.83 -38.29 -85.77
N PRO A 141 84.38 -38.95 -86.81
CA PRO A 141 84.20 -38.52 -88.19
C PRO A 141 82.74 -38.46 -88.60
N LEU A 142 81.93 -39.41 -88.14
CA LEU A 142 80.51 -39.49 -88.48
C LEU A 142 79.70 -38.34 -87.86
N ALA A 143 79.98 -37.99 -86.59
CA ALA A 143 79.40 -36.81 -85.94
C ALA A 143 79.83 -35.50 -86.63
N HIS A 144 81.07 -35.43 -87.12
CA HIS A 144 81.54 -34.28 -87.89
C HIS A 144 80.82 -34.16 -89.24
N GLN A 145 80.68 -35.28 -89.97
CA GLN A 145 79.95 -35.35 -91.23
C GLN A 145 78.47 -35.01 -91.05
N PHE A 146 77.84 -35.50 -89.97
CA PHE A 146 76.48 -35.15 -89.61
C PHE A 146 76.34 -33.64 -89.38
N ARG A 147 77.23 -33.04 -88.59
CA ARG A 147 77.25 -31.59 -88.35
C ARG A 147 77.45 -30.78 -89.62
N ASP A 148 78.35 -31.20 -90.50
CA ASP A 148 78.60 -30.51 -91.77
C ASP A 148 77.44 -30.67 -92.74
N SER A 149 76.78 -31.83 -92.74
CA SER A 149 75.53 -32.07 -93.46
C SER A 149 74.41 -31.16 -92.95
N THR A 150 74.23 -31.01 -91.63
CA THR A 150 73.29 -30.01 -91.06
C THR A 150 73.62 -28.59 -91.53
N LYS A 151 74.91 -28.20 -91.56
CA LYS A 151 75.31 -26.88 -92.07
C LYS A 151 75.02 -26.73 -93.56
N SER A 152 75.24 -27.75 -94.36
CA SER A 152 74.95 -27.75 -95.80
C SER A 152 73.46 -27.58 -96.05
N ILE A 153 72.60 -28.29 -95.30
CA ILE A 153 71.15 -28.10 -95.35
C ILE A 153 70.76 -26.69 -94.92
N LEU A 154 71.30 -26.19 -93.79
CA LEU A 154 71.01 -24.83 -93.34
C LEU A 154 71.43 -23.76 -94.36
N ARG A 155 72.56 -23.96 -95.06
CA ARG A 155 72.96 -23.05 -96.15
C ARG A 155 71.95 -23.08 -97.29
N LEU A 156 71.53 -24.26 -97.74
CA LEU A 156 70.52 -24.41 -98.79
C LEU A 156 69.17 -23.78 -98.39
N LEU A 157 68.75 -23.95 -97.13
CA LEU A 157 67.55 -23.31 -96.59
C LEU A 157 67.70 -21.79 -96.50
N ILE A 158 68.83 -21.28 -96.02
CA ILE A 158 69.05 -19.83 -95.89
C ILE A 158 69.22 -19.16 -97.26
N SER A 159 69.72 -19.87 -98.26
CA SER A 159 69.89 -19.37 -99.63
C SER A 159 68.56 -19.11 -100.35
N ASP A 160 67.47 -19.77 -99.97
CA ASP A 160 66.14 -19.55 -100.55
C ASP A 160 65.06 -19.35 -99.47
N SER A 161 64.60 -18.11 -99.34
CA SER A 161 63.57 -17.71 -98.37
C SER A 161 62.20 -18.37 -98.59
N GLN A 162 61.89 -18.82 -99.82
CA GLN A 162 60.62 -19.45 -100.12
C GLN A 162 60.57 -20.86 -99.51
N ILE A 163 61.70 -21.56 -99.54
CA ILE A 163 61.87 -22.89 -98.93
C ILE A 163 61.68 -22.82 -97.41
N VAL A 164 62.26 -21.82 -96.74
CA VAL A 164 62.09 -21.64 -95.29
C VAL A 164 60.63 -21.44 -94.91
N THR A 165 59.91 -20.64 -95.68
CA THR A 165 58.49 -20.35 -95.44
C THR A 165 57.64 -21.61 -95.64
N LEU A 166 57.94 -22.39 -96.68
CA LEU A 166 57.30 -23.67 -96.96
C LEU A 166 57.54 -24.70 -95.83
N VAL A 167 58.78 -24.85 -95.34
CA VAL A 167 59.10 -25.74 -94.20
C VAL A 167 58.37 -25.31 -92.93
N GLN A 168 58.26 -24.01 -92.67
CA GLN A 168 57.54 -23.48 -91.51
C GLN A 168 56.03 -23.68 -91.59
N MET A 169 55.43 -23.65 -92.78
CA MET A 169 54.00 -23.88 -92.98
C MET A 169 53.61 -25.36 -92.91
N GLN A 170 54.50 -26.26 -93.33
CA GLN A 170 54.24 -27.70 -93.40
C GLN A 170 54.53 -28.43 -92.09
N ALA A 171 55.38 -27.87 -91.22
CA ALA A 171 55.65 -28.46 -89.92
C ALA A 171 54.50 -28.17 -88.93
N PRO A 172 53.81 -29.18 -88.37
CA PRO A 172 52.72 -29.02 -87.41
C PRO A 172 53.20 -28.48 -86.04
N GLY A 173 54.51 -28.32 -85.85
CA GLY A 173 55.10 -27.75 -84.65
C GLY A 173 56.51 -28.28 -84.38
N ARG A 174 57.16 -27.71 -83.36
CA ARG A 174 58.47 -28.14 -82.85
C ARG A 174 58.28 -29.04 -81.63
N SER A 175 59.34 -29.75 -81.23
CA SER A 175 59.32 -30.44 -79.94
C SER A 175 59.12 -29.46 -78.77
N PRO A 176 58.48 -29.86 -77.66
CA PRO A 176 58.27 -28.99 -76.50
C PRO A 176 59.56 -28.46 -75.86
N GLY A 177 60.67 -29.20 -76.00
CA GLY A 177 61.99 -28.74 -75.57
C GLY A 177 62.54 -27.62 -76.45
N ALA A 178 62.43 -27.78 -77.77
CA ALA A 178 62.87 -26.80 -78.75
C ALA A 178 62.05 -25.50 -78.69
N GLN A 179 60.73 -25.60 -78.48
CA GLN A 179 59.87 -24.44 -78.36
C GLN A 179 60.21 -23.60 -77.12
N ARG A 180 60.39 -24.23 -75.95
CA ARG A 180 60.81 -23.53 -74.72
C ARG A 180 62.16 -22.83 -74.86
N LEU A 181 63.10 -23.43 -75.60
CA LEU A 181 64.39 -22.80 -75.87
C LEU A 181 64.21 -21.53 -76.73
N LEU A 182 63.37 -21.58 -77.77
CA LEU A 182 63.09 -20.41 -78.61
C LEU A 182 62.38 -19.31 -77.84
N ASP A 183 61.37 -19.65 -77.04
CA ASP A 183 60.65 -18.69 -76.20
C ASP A 183 61.62 -17.99 -75.23
N GLY A 184 62.50 -18.75 -74.57
CA GLY A 184 63.54 -18.19 -73.71
C GLY A 184 64.55 -17.29 -74.42
N LEU A 185 64.91 -17.60 -75.69
CA LEU A 185 65.77 -16.71 -76.48
C LEU A 185 65.05 -15.43 -76.90
N VAL A 186 63.75 -15.48 -77.18
CA VAL A 186 62.93 -14.29 -77.47
C VAL A 186 62.74 -13.42 -76.23
N GLU A 187 62.55 -14.01 -75.06
CA GLU A 187 62.52 -13.30 -73.78
C GLU A 187 63.87 -12.64 -73.47
N LEU A 188 64.97 -13.38 -73.67
CA LEU A 188 66.34 -12.86 -73.51
C LEU A 188 66.58 -11.67 -74.45
N ARG A 189 66.10 -11.75 -75.70
CA ARG A 189 66.13 -10.64 -76.64
C ARG A 189 65.42 -9.41 -76.09
N GLY A 190 64.22 -9.57 -75.54
CA GLY A 190 63.47 -8.48 -74.91
C GLY A 190 64.23 -7.84 -73.74
N PHE A 191 64.78 -8.67 -72.85
CA PHE A 191 65.57 -8.23 -71.71
C PHE A 191 66.85 -7.48 -72.14
N LEU A 192 67.61 -8.04 -73.07
CA LEU A 192 68.83 -7.42 -73.58
C LEU A 192 68.54 -6.11 -74.30
N PHE A 193 67.44 -6.04 -75.06
CA PHE A 193 67.01 -4.78 -75.67
C PHE A 193 66.76 -3.70 -74.62
N GLU A 194 66.03 -4.02 -73.55
CA GLU A 194 65.78 -3.08 -72.44
C GLU A 194 67.09 -2.65 -71.74
N LYS A 195 68.02 -3.58 -71.52
CA LYS A 195 69.34 -3.29 -70.93
C LYS A 195 70.22 -2.43 -71.85
N LEU A 196 70.11 -2.59 -73.16
CA LEU A 196 70.92 -1.85 -74.13
C LEU A 196 70.36 -0.45 -74.44
N ILE A 197 69.05 -0.21 -74.24
CA ILE A 197 68.44 1.13 -74.36
C ILE A 197 68.53 1.95 -73.07
N THR A 198 68.73 1.30 -71.92
CA THR A 198 68.83 1.97 -70.61
C THR A 198 70.19 2.60 -70.38
N SER A 199 70.21 3.87 -69.99
CA SER A 199 71.46 4.58 -69.67
C SER A 199 71.94 4.25 -68.25
N PRO A 200 73.26 4.18 -67.99
CA PRO A 200 73.79 4.04 -66.63
C PRO A 200 73.29 5.15 -65.67
N MET A 201 73.02 6.35 -66.19
CA MET A 201 72.45 7.45 -65.39
C MET A 201 70.99 7.18 -65.00
N GLU A 202 70.18 6.69 -65.94
CA GLU A 202 68.78 6.32 -65.67
C GLU A 202 68.69 5.20 -64.63
N VAL A 203 69.61 4.24 -64.66
CA VAL A 203 69.67 3.18 -63.63
C VAL A 203 70.00 3.77 -62.25
N LYS A 204 70.93 4.73 -62.17
CA LYS A 204 71.24 5.42 -60.91
C LYS A 204 70.06 6.24 -60.41
N GLU A 205 69.38 6.98 -61.28
CA GLU A 205 68.18 7.75 -60.94
C GLU A 205 67.03 6.86 -60.45
N LYS A 206 66.79 5.72 -61.13
CA LYS A 206 65.81 4.71 -60.68
C LYS A 206 66.16 4.18 -59.29
N ASN A 207 67.42 3.83 -59.06
CA ASN A 207 67.87 3.30 -57.77
C ASN A 207 67.73 4.34 -56.65
N GLN A 208 68.10 5.60 -56.90
CA GLN A 208 67.92 6.69 -55.94
C GLN A 208 66.44 6.93 -55.63
N PHE A 209 65.58 6.95 -56.66
CA PHE A 209 64.15 7.08 -56.48
C PHE A 209 63.54 5.96 -55.63
N ILE A 210 63.95 4.71 -55.87
CA ILE A 210 63.53 3.55 -55.05
C ILE A 210 64.01 3.71 -53.60
N GLN A 211 65.26 4.12 -53.39
CA GLN A 211 65.79 4.35 -52.04
C GLN A 211 65.03 5.46 -51.29
N ASP A 212 64.68 6.55 -51.96
CA ASP A 212 63.91 7.64 -51.36
C ASP A 212 62.49 7.20 -51.01
N ILE A 213 61.84 6.38 -51.85
CA ILE A 213 60.55 5.76 -51.54
C ILE A 213 60.68 4.84 -50.32
N ASN A 214 61.70 3.98 -50.28
CA ASN A 214 61.90 3.06 -49.15
C ASN A 214 62.06 3.83 -47.84
N ARG A 215 62.89 4.88 -47.82
CA ARG A 215 63.06 5.75 -46.64
C ARG A 215 61.77 6.46 -46.23
N ARG A 216 60.91 6.83 -47.18
CA ARG A 216 59.60 7.42 -46.87
C ARG A 216 58.65 6.37 -46.30
N ASN A 217 58.65 5.17 -46.87
CA ASN A 217 57.85 4.06 -46.38
C ASN A 217 58.27 3.63 -44.97
N GLU A 218 59.57 3.57 -44.68
CA GLU A 218 60.09 3.29 -43.33
C GLU A 218 59.59 4.31 -42.30
N ARG A 219 59.74 5.62 -42.59
CA ARG A 219 59.22 6.67 -41.70
C ARG A 219 57.70 6.61 -41.53
N ASN A 220 56.97 6.34 -42.61
CA ASN A 220 55.52 6.19 -42.54
C ASN A 220 55.15 4.96 -41.69
N GLN A 221 55.91 3.87 -41.80
CA GLN A 221 55.72 2.67 -40.99
C GLN A 221 55.97 2.96 -39.51
N GLU A 222 57.04 3.67 -39.15
CA GLU A 222 57.31 4.09 -37.77
C GLU A 222 56.17 4.93 -37.18
N VAL A 223 55.60 5.86 -37.97
CA VAL A 223 54.44 6.66 -37.55
C VAL A 223 53.20 5.79 -37.39
N ILE A 224 52.96 4.85 -38.31
CA ILE A 224 51.84 3.90 -38.21
C ILE A 224 51.98 3.05 -36.94
N ASP A 225 53.17 2.50 -36.69
CA ASP A 225 53.44 1.66 -35.53
C ASP A 225 53.28 2.45 -34.21
N GLY A 226 53.74 3.71 -34.19
CA GLY A 226 53.53 4.62 -33.06
C GLY A 226 52.04 4.89 -32.79
N LEU A 227 51.26 5.22 -33.83
CA LEU A 227 49.82 5.44 -33.72
C LEU A 227 49.06 4.17 -33.31
N GLN A 228 49.49 3.00 -33.79
CA GLN A 228 48.93 1.71 -33.38
C GLN A 228 49.21 1.43 -31.90
N ALA A 229 50.42 1.74 -31.41
CA ALA A 229 50.77 1.59 -30.00
C ALA A 229 49.97 2.55 -29.10
N GLU A 230 49.83 3.81 -29.49
CA GLU A 230 48.99 4.79 -28.77
C GLU A 230 47.52 4.35 -28.73
N LEU A 231 46.99 3.86 -29.85
CA LEU A 231 45.62 3.33 -29.90
C LEU A 231 45.46 2.12 -28.97
N ALA A 232 46.42 1.21 -28.95
CA ALA A 232 46.38 0.04 -28.08
C ALA A 232 46.40 0.43 -26.59
N GLU A 233 47.24 1.39 -26.19
CA GLU A 233 47.27 1.92 -24.82
C GLU A 233 45.96 2.62 -24.44
N VAL A 234 45.38 3.43 -25.33
CA VAL A 234 44.08 4.08 -25.09
C VAL A 234 42.96 3.05 -24.93
N LEU A 235 42.94 2.00 -25.78
CA LEU A 235 41.96 0.93 -25.67
C LEU A 235 42.10 0.17 -24.34
N LYS A 236 43.33 -0.19 -23.96
CA LYS A 236 43.62 -0.85 -22.68
C LYS A 236 43.20 -0.02 -21.47
N ASN A 237 43.47 1.28 -21.48
CA ASN A 237 43.07 2.19 -20.41
C ASN A 237 41.54 2.30 -20.31
N LYS A 238 40.84 2.38 -21.45
CA LYS A 238 39.37 2.35 -21.49
C LYS A 238 38.81 1.04 -20.97
N GLU A 239 39.38 -0.10 -21.36
CA GLU A 239 38.95 -1.41 -20.87
C GLU A 239 39.10 -1.50 -19.34
N ALA A 240 40.22 -1.05 -18.79
CA ALA A 240 40.45 -1.00 -17.35
C ALA A 240 39.50 -0.05 -16.60
N GLU A 241 39.10 1.07 -17.22
CA GLU A 241 38.09 1.98 -16.65
C GLU A 241 36.70 1.34 -16.65
N VAL A 242 36.31 0.70 -17.75
CA VAL A 242 35.06 -0.06 -17.86
C VAL A 242 35.00 -1.19 -16.83
N GLU A 243 36.09 -1.91 -16.59
CA GLU A 243 36.18 -2.93 -15.55
C GLU A 243 35.97 -2.35 -14.13
N LYS A 244 36.56 -1.19 -13.83
CA LYS A 244 36.35 -0.50 -12.54
C LYS A 244 34.90 -0.04 -12.37
N GLU A 245 34.31 0.55 -13.40
CA GLU A 245 32.90 0.96 -13.37
C GLU A 245 31.98 -0.25 -13.20
N ASN A 246 32.25 -1.36 -13.90
CA ASN A 246 31.50 -2.61 -13.75
C ASN A 246 31.59 -3.16 -12.32
N PHE A 247 32.76 -3.07 -11.68
CA PHE A 247 32.92 -3.45 -10.28
C PHE A 247 32.06 -2.58 -9.35
N VAL A 248 32.10 -1.26 -9.52
CA VAL A 248 31.25 -0.32 -8.74
C VAL A 248 29.77 -0.60 -8.97
N ILE A 249 29.34 -0.87 -10.20
CA ILE A 249 27.96 -1.25 -10.52
C ILE A 249 27.58 -2.52 -9.77
N GLN A 250 28.46 -3.52 -9.69
CA GLN A 250 28.19 -4.75 -8.98
C GLN A 250 28.07 -4.54 -7.45
N GLU A 251 28.93 -3.72 -6.86
CA GLU A 251 28.83 -3.33 -5.45
C GLU A 251 27.52 -2.59 -5.15
N LEU A 252 27.16 -1.61 -5.98
CA LEU A 252 25.91 -0.85 -5.84
C LEU A 252 24.68 -1.76 -5.99
N LYS A 253 24.69 -2.71 -6.93
CA LYS A 253 23.63 -3.72 -7.05
C LYS A 253 23.51 -4.57 -5.78
N ASN A 254 24.64 -4.98 -5.20
CA ASN A 254 24.65 -5.76 -3.97
C ASN A 254 24.12 -4.94 -2.78
N HIS A 255 24.54 -3.69 -2.62
CA HIS A 255 24.02 -2.79 -1.59
C HIS A 255 22.53 -2.54 -1.75
N LEU A 256 22.06 -2.28 -2.97
CA LEU A 256 20.64 -2.10 -3.25
C LEU A 256 19.83 -3.34 -2.87
N HIS A 257 20.32 -4.52 -3.21
CA HIS A 257 19.68 -5.79 -2.83
C HIS A 257 19.62 -5.99 -1.31
N GLN A 258 20.69 -5.65 -0.59
CA GLN A 258 20.73 -5.72 0.87
C GLN A 258 19.74 -4.74 1.52
N VAL A 259 19.71 -3.48 1.05
CA VAL A 259 18.75 -2.47 1.53
C VAL A 259 17.33 -2.91 1.24
N PHE A 260 17.06 -3.45 0.05
CA PHE A 260 15.74 -3.94 -0.32
C PHE A 260 15.29 -5.07 0.62
N LYS A 261 16.13 -6.10 0.82
CA LYS A 261 15.87 -7.19 1.77
C LYS A 261 15.69 -6.70 3.21
N PHE A 262 16.50 -5.74 3.66
CA PHE A 262 16.36 -5.19 5.01
C PHE A 262 15.03 -4.44 5.16
N SER A 263 14.70 -3.61 4.18
CA SER A 263 13.45 -2.84 4.17
C SER A 263 12.21 -3.74 4.13
N GLU A 264 12.22 -4.79 3.30
CA GLU A 264 11.14 -5.77 3.21
C GLU A 264 10.94 -6.51 4.54
N ASN A 265 12.02 -6.98 5.16
CA ASN A 265 11.96 -7.63 6.46
C ASN A 265 11.48 -6.67 7.57
N SER A 266 11.95 -5.43 7.56
CA SER A 266 11.50 -4.40 8.51
C SER A 266 10.01 -4.11 8.35
N LEU A 267 9.55 -3.96 7.11
CA LEU A 267 8.14 -3.70 6.80
C LEU A 267 7.26 -4.88 7.21
N LEU A 268 7.70 -6.11 6.95
CA LEU A 268 7.00 -7.32 7.37
C LEU A 268 6.88 -7.38 8.90
N ARG A 269 7.96 -7.10 9.65
CA ARG A 269 7.93 -7.04 11.11
C ARG A 269 6.97 -5.97 11.62
N THR A 270 7.06 -4.75 11.11
CA THR A 270 6.16 -3.65 11.51
C THR A 270 4.71 -4.00 11.24
N LYS A 271 4.40 -4.62 10.09
CA LYS A 271 3.05 -5.08 9.76
C LYS A 271 2.56 -6.14 10.75
N GLN A 272 3.38 -7.15 11.05
CA GLN A 272 3.01 -8.20 12.00
C GLN A 272 2.83 -7.66 13.43
N GLU A 273 3.67 -6.72 13.85
CA GLU A 273 3.55 -6.03 15.14
C GLU A 273 2.24 -5.24 15.22
N ALA A 274 1.93 -4.46 14.18
CA ALA A 274 0.69 -3.70 14.08
C ALA A 274 -0.55 -4.61 14.09
N GLU A 275 -0.53 -5.73 13.35
CA GLU A 275 -1.62 -6.71 13.35
C GLU A 275 -1.80 -7.39 14.72
N LYS A 276 -0.72 -7.69 15.43
CA LYS A 276 -0.78 -8.22 16.80
C LYS A 276 -1.39 -7.19 17.75
N GLN A 277 -0.91 -5.95 17.69
CA GLN A 277 -1.42 -4.86 18.51
C GLN A 277 -2.91 -4.61 18.24
N GLN A 278 -3.31 -4.56 16.97
CA GLN A 278 -4.72 -4.42 16.57
C GLN A 278 -5.59 -5.55 17.14
N LYS A 279 -5.13 -6.80 17.10
CA LYS A 279 -5.87 -7.94 17.69
C LYS A 279 -5.99 -7.83 19.20
N MET A 280 -4.95 -7.37 19.90
CA MET A 280 -5.00 -7.14 21.34
C MET A 280 -5.97 -6.02 21.70
N ASP A 281 -5.91 -4.89 20.99
CA ASP A 281 -6.79 -3.74 21.20
C ASP A 281 -8.25 -4.08 20.91
N TYR A 282 -8.50 -4.87 19.86
CA TYR A 282 -9.83 -5.38 19.54
C TYR A 282 -10.40 -6.25 20.67
N ARG A 283 -9.61 -7.19 21.20
CA ARG A 283 -10.04 -8.03 22.34
C ARG A 283 -10.27 -7.21 23.61
N ALA A 284 -9.38 -6.25 23.90
CA ALA A 284 -9.54 -5.35 25.04
C ALA A 284 -10.81 -4.49 24.90
N SER A 285 -11.10 -4.02 23.69
CA SER A 285 -12.34 -3.30 23.38
C SER A 285 -13.57 -4.18 23.57
N GLN A 286 -13.57 -5.41 23.05
CA GLN A 286 -14.67 -6.36 23.25
C GLN A 286 -14.90 -6.66 24.73
N ALA A 287 -13.85 -6.85 25.52
CA ALA A 287 -13.97 -7.07 26.97
C ALA A 287 -14.58 -5.86 27.69
N ARG A 288 -14.18 -4.63 27.30
CA ARG A 288 -14.78 -3.39 27.83
C ARG A 288 -16.26 -3.28 27.45
N LEU A 289 -16.62 -3.58 26.21
CA LEU A 289 -18.02 -3.57 25.76
C LEU A 289 -18.86 -4.58 26.56
N ALA A 290 -18.37 -5.80 26.75
CA ALA A 290 -19.07 -6.82 27.53
C ALA A 290 -19.26 -6.38 28.99
N LYS A 291 -18.24 -5.77 29.61
CA LYS A 291 -18.33 -5.22 30.97
C LYS A 291 -19.39 -4.11 31.06
N ILE A 292 -19.37 -3.14 30.14
CA ILE A 292 -20.34 -2.04 30.13
C ILE A 292 -21.76 -2.57 29.88
N GLN A 293 -21.93 -3.56 28.99
CA GLN A 293 -23.24 -4.19 28.78
C GLN A 293 -23.76 -4.86 30.05
N GLN A 294 -22.90 -5.56 30.78
CA GLN A 294 -23.26 -6.17 32.06
C GLN A 294 -23.63 -5.11 33.12
N GLU A 295 -22.88 -4.02 33.21
CA GLU A 295 -23.18 -2.88 34.10
C GLU A 295 -24.54 -2.23 33.74
N ILE A 296 -24.83 -2.04 32.45
CA ILE A 296 -26.13 -1.53 32.00
C ILE A 296 -27.27 -2.45 32.43
N LEU A 297 -27.11 -3.76 32.26
CA LEU A 297 -28.15 -4.72 32.67
C LEU A 297 -28.34 -4.73 34.20
N ALA A 298 -27.25 -4.69 34.96
CA ALA A 298 -27.30 -4.62 36.43
C ALA A 298 -28.00 -3.33 36.90
N LEU A 299 -27.63 -2.17 36.35
CA LEU A 299 -28.25 -0.89 36.65
C LEU A 299 -29.74 -0.86 36.27
N ARG A 300 -30.11 -1.44 35.12
CA ARG A 300 -31.52 -1.57 34.72
C ARG A 300 -32.32 -2.41 35.71
N SER A 301 -31.76 -3.52 36.17
CA SER A 301 -32.40 -4.36 37.19
C SER A 301 -32.52 -3.62 38.54
N GLN A 302 -31.47 -2.94 38.99
CA GLN A 302 -31.51 -2.13 40.21
C GLN A 302 -32.56 -1.02 40.12
N TYR A 303 -32.60 -0.29 39.00
CA TYR A 303 -33.61 0.73 38.75
C TYR A 303 -35.03 0.16 38.80
N HIS A 304 -35.27 -0.97 38.13
CA HIS A 304 -36.58 -1.63 38.15
C HIS A 304 -36.98 -2.02 39.58
N ASN A 305 -36.06 -2.62 40.35
CA ASN A 305 -36.32 -3.02 41.72
C ASN A 305 -36.66 -1.81 42.61
N LEU A 306 -35.91 -0.71 42.52
CA LEU A 306 -36.19 0.52 43.25
C LEU A 306 -37.56 1.13 42.88
N VAL A 307 -37.92 1.10 41.60
CA VAL A 307 -39.25 1.56 41.14
C VAL A 307 -40.36 0.71 41.74
N MET A 308 -40.18 -0.62 41.78
CA MET A 308 -41.16 -1.53 42.35
C MET A 308 -41.29 -1.37 43.87
N GLU A 309 -40.17 -1.29 44.60
CA GLU A 309 -40.16 -1.05 46.05
C GLU A 309 -40.83 0.29 46.39
N ASN A 310 -40.48 1.37 45.69
CA ASN A 310 -41.12 2.67 45.90
C ASN A 310 -42.63 2.62 45.63
N ARG A 311 -43.06 1.90 44.58
CA ARG A 311 -44.49 1.73 44.28
C ARG A 311 -45.20 0.95 45.39
N GLU A 312 -44.60 -0.09 45.95
CA GLU A 312 -45.15 -0.86 47.05
C GLU A 312 -45.26 -0.03 48.34
N VAL A 313 -44.20 0.72 48.67
CA VAL A 313 -44.18 1.66 49.81
C VAL A 313 -45.26 2.73 49.63
N GLU A 314 -45.36 3.34 48.45
CA GLU A 314 -46.37 4.33 48.14
C GLU A 314 -47.79 3.74 48.27
N GLN A 315 -48.05 2.55 47.73
CA GLN A 315 -49.34 1.87 47.86
C GLN A 315 -49.67 1.56 49.32
N ALA A 316 -48.69 1.13 50.11
CA ALA A 316 -48.87 0.90 51.54
C ALA A 316 -49.22 2.19 52.30
N LEU A 317 -48.55 3.30 51.98
CA LEU A 317 -48.86 4.62 52.52
C LEU A 317 -50.25 5.10 52.10
N ARG A 318 -50.64 4.94 50.82
CA ARG A 318 -51.99 5.27 50.35
C ARG A 318 -53.07 4.46 51.08
N LYS A 319 -52.82 3.16 51.33
CA LYS A 319 -53.74 2.31 52.13
C LYS A 319 -53.84 2.79 53.58
N LYS A 320 -52.72 3.15 54.22
CA LYS A 320 -52.70 3.71 55.58
C LYS A 320 -53.44 5.05 55.64
N LYS A 321 -53.17 5.93 54.67
CA LYS A 321 -53.86 7.22 54.52
C LYS A 321 -55.38 7.00 54.42
N TYR A 322 -55.83 6.12 53.52
CA TYR A 322 -57.26 5.81 53.38
C TYR A 322 -57.88 5.29 54.68
N LYS A 323 -57.20 4.41 55.42
CA LYS A 323 -57.68 3.94 56.73
C LYS A 323 -57.88 5.08 57.73
N VAL A 324 -56.88 5.95 57.87
CA VAL A 324 -56.97 7.10 58.77
C VAL A 324 -58.07 8.07 58.31
N GLU A 325 -58.19 8.33 57.00
CA GLU A 325 -59.29 9.14 56.45
C GLU A 325 -60.66 8.52 56.77
N THR A 326 -60.83 7.21 56.64
CA THR A 326 -62.08 6.53 57.03
C THR A 326 -62.34 6.57 58.54
N GLU A 327 -61.30 6.50 59.38
CA GLU A 327 -61.45 6.66 60.83
C GLU A 327 -61.88 8.08 61.19
N ILE A 328 -61.28 9.10 60.57
CA ILE A 328 -61.68 10.51 60.74
C ILE A 328 -63.12 10.72 60.30
N GLU A 329 -63.50 10.21 59.13
CA GLU A 329 -64.88 10.28 58.63
C GLU A 329 -65.88 9.64 59.62
N ASN A 330 -65.53 8.47 60.19
CA ASN A 330 -66.34 7.83 61.22
C ASN A 330 -66.44 8.68 62.50
N TRP A 331 -65.37 9.36 62.91
CA TRP A 331 -65.40 10.28 64.07
C TRP A 331 -66.25 11.52 63.80
N ILE A 332 -66.17 12.08 62.59
CA ILE A 332 -67.02 13.20 62.15
C ILE A 332 -68.49 12.76 62.20
N GLN A 333 -68.84 11.62 61.60
CA GLN A 333 -70.22 11.11 61.61
C GLN A 333 -70.75 10.86 63.03
N LYS A 334 -69.92 10.32 63.94
CA LYS A 334 -70.29 10.16 65.35
C LYS A 334 -70.53 11.50 66.02
N TYR A 335 -69.63 12.46 65.82
CA TYR A 335 -69.77 13.80 66.37
C TYR A 335 -71.03 14.49 65.84
N ASP A 336 -71.27 14.45 64.54
CA ASP A 336 -72.46 15.05 63.91
C ASP A 336 -73.75 14.40 64.45
N MET A 337 -73.76 13.08 64.65
CA MET A 337 -74.89 12.36 65.25
C MET A 337 -75.11 12.75 66.71
N GLU A 338 -74.06 12.72 67.54
CA GLU A 338 -74.14 13.13 68.96
C GLU A 338 -74.56 14.61 69.10
N MET A 339 -74.03 15.49 68.25
CA MET A 339 -74.43 16.90 68.22
C MET A 339 -75.88 17.08 67.79
N SER A 340 -76.36 16.30 66.82
CA SER A 340 -77.78 16.29 66.43
C SER A 340 -78.65 15.82 67.59
N GLU A 341 -78.30 14.70 68.24
CA GLU A 341 -79.01 14.21 69.43
C GLU A 341 -79.04 15.23 70.57
N LYS A 342 -77.92 15.93 70.82
CA LYS A 342 -77.87 17.01 71.82
C LYS A 342 -78.68 18.23 71.43
N GLN A 343 -78.74 18.56 70.14
CA GLN A 343 -79.59 19.62 69.64
C GLN A 343 -81.08 19.25 69.81
N ASP A 344 -81.46 18.03 69.46
CA ASP A 344 -82.83 17.51 69.66
C ASP A 344 -83.21 17.51 71.15
N GLU A 345 -82.34 17.00 72.02
CA GLU A 345 -82.54 17.05 73.49
C GLU A 345 -82.69 18.49 74.00
N TYR A 346 -81.87 19.42 73.49
CA TYR A 346 -81.94 20.83 73.86
C TYR A 346 -83.26 21.47 73.40
N GLU A 347 -83.70 21.20 72.17
CA GLU A 347 -84.96 21.68 71.62
C GLU A 347 -86.17 21.14 72.40
N ASP A 348 -86.14 19.86 72.77
CA ASP A 348 -87.15 19.23 73.64
C ASP A 348 -87.21 19.90 75.01
N LEU A 349 -86.05 20.08 75.67
CA LEU A 349 -85.97 20.78 76.95
C LEU A 349 -86.38 22.24 76.85
N GLU A 350 -86.06 22.92 75.74
CA GLU A 350 -86.49 24.29 75.50
C GLU A 350 -88.00 24.36 75.32
N SER A 351 -88.62 23.37 74.66
CA SER A 351 -90.07 23.23 74.55
C SER A 351 -90.71 23.06 75.93
N ILE A 352 -90.21 22.11 76.74
CA ILE A 352 -90.69 21.89 78.12
C ILE A 352 -90.52 23.16 78.95
N HIS A 353 -89.37 23.81 78.88
CA HIS A 353 -89.12 25.04 79.63
C HIS A 353 -90.02 26.21 79.19
N LYS A 354 -90.36 26.30 77.89
CA LYS A 354 -91.36 27.26 77.38
C LYS A 354 -92.74 26.94 77.96
N GLU A 355 -93.14 25.68 77.99
CA GLU A 355 -94.41 25.24 78.59
C GLU A 355 -94.45 25.51 80.11
N GLU A 356 -93.41 25.13 80.85
CA GLU A 356 -93.29 25.38 82.29
C GLU A 356 -93.27 26.88 82.61
N LYS A 357 -92.64 27.71 81.77
CA LYS A 357 -92.70 29.17 81.91
C LYS A 357 -94.12 29.69 81.75
N LEU A 358 -94.86 29.24 80.73
CA LEU A 358 -96.26 29.60 80.56
C LEU A 358 -97.11 29.16 81.76
N GLN A 359 -96.93 27.91 82.21
CA GLN A 359 -97.61 27.42 83.41
C GLN A 359 -97.28 28.24 84.66
N LEU A 360 -96.01 28.65 84.82
CA LEU A 360 -95.58 29.51 85.91
C LEU A 360 -96.18 30.90 85.82
N GLU A 361 -96.28 31.48 84.62
CA GLU A 361 -96.96 32.75 84.38
C GLU A 361 -98.44 32.65 84.74
N GLU A 362 -99.15 31.62 84.28
CA GLU A 362 -100.53 31.36 84.68
C GLU A 362 -100.67 31.18 86.21
N LEU A 363 -99.74 30.47 86.85
CA LEU A 363 -99.76 30.28 88.31
C LEU A 363 -99.52 31.60 89.05
N LYS A 364 -98.63 32.45 88.54
CA LYS A 364 -98.37 33.79 89.09
C LYS A 364 -99.59 34.68 88.96
N GLU A 365 -100.28 34.64 87.82
CA GLU A 365 -101.54 35.35 87.62
C GLU A 365 -102.61 34.85 88.59
N ARG A 366 -102.81 33.53 88.69
CA ARG A 366 -103.73 32.92 89.68
C ARG A 366 -103.36 33.31 91.11
N HIS A 367 -102.08 33.28 91.46
CA HIS A 367 -101.59 33.70 92.78
C HIS A 367 -101.81 35.19 93.03
N ALA A 368 -101.62 36.05 92.02
CA ALA A 368 -101.88 37.49 92.15
C ALA A 368 -103.36 37.75 92.45
N VAL A 369 -104.27 37.09 91.73
CA VAL A 369 -105.71 37.14 92.00
C VAL A 369 -106.01 36.66 93.42
N LEU A 370 -105.47 35.50 93.83
CA LEU A 370 -105.63 34.97 95.19
C LEU A 370 -105.11 35.95 96.26
N VAL A 371 -103.98 36.64 96.03
CA VAL A 371 -103.45 37.64 96.96
C VAL A 371 -104.37 38.84 97.07
N GLU A 372 -104.94 39.32 95.96
CA GLU A 372 -105.96 40.38 95.98
C GLU A 372 -107.22 39.94 96.74
N GLU A 373 -107.72 38.73 96.48
CA GLU A 373 -108.85 38.14 97.22
C GLU A 373 -108.55 38.01 98.71
N PHE A 374 -107.36 37.50 99.09
CA PHE A 374 -106.94 37.42 100.49
C PHE A 374 -106.83 38.80 101.14
N ALA A 375 -106.37 39.82 100.41
CA ALA A 375 -106.35 41.20 100.87
C ALA A 375 -107.76 41.76 101.06
N GLN A 376 -108.68 41.47 100.14
CA GLN A 376 -110.10 41.83 100.26
C GLN A 376 -110.76 41.16 101.47
N ILE A 377 -110.58 39.84 101.67
CA ILE A 377 -111.11 39.11 102.83
C ILE A 377 -110.55 39.66 104.15
N ARG A 378 -109.25 40.00 104.20
CA ARG A 378 -108.64 40.64 105.37
C ARG A 378 -109.24 42.02 105.62
N ALA A 379 -109.38 42.85 104.59
CA ALA A 379 -109.99 44.17 104.70
C ALA A 379 -111.45 44.07 105.16
N GLU A 380 -112.23 43.14 104.61
CA GLU A 380 -113.61 42.87 105.02
C GLU A 380 -113.71 42.37 106.46
N SER A 381 -112.81 41.47 106.88
CA SER A 381 -112.73 41.02 108.28
C SER A 381 -112.34 42.15 109.23
N GLU A 382 -111.43 43.04 108.85
CA GLU A 382 -111.10 44.23 109.63
C GLU A 382 -112.28 45.21 109.72
N ILE A 383 -113.03 45.41 108.63
CA ILE A 383 -114.24 46.24 108.61
C ILE A 383 -115.33 45.61 109.50
N ASN A 384 -115.56 44.30 109.40
CA ASN A 384 -116.53 43.60 110.24
C ASN A 384 -116.13 43.58 111.71
N SER A 385 -114.84 43.46 112.01
CA SER A 385 -114.32 43.60 113.38
C SER A 385 -114.55 45.02 113.91
N LYS A 386 -114.25 46.06 113.12
CA LYS A 386 -114.54 47.47 113.47
C LYS A 386 -116.04 47.70 113.71
N LYS A 387 -116.92 47.19 112.84
CA LYS A 387 -118.39 47.24 113.01
C LYS A 387 -118.87 46.52 114.27
N ARG A 388 -118.31 45.34 114.58
CA ARG A 388 -118.62 44.63 115.84
C ARG A 388 -118.22 45.43 117.08
N VAL A 389 -117.02 46.02 117.07
CA VAL A 389 -116.53 46.86 118.18
C VAL A 389 -117.35 48.15 118.32
N GLU A 390 -117.79 48.77 117.22
CA GLU A 390 -118.67 49.95 117.25
C GLU A 390 -120.07 49.62 117.78
N ALA A 391 -120.67 48.50 117.36
CA ALA A 391 -121.95 48.02 117.87
C ALA A 391 -121.87 47.67 119.37
N GLU A 392 -120.78 47.05 119.83
CA GLU A 392 -120.54 46.82 121.26
C GLU A 392 -120.43 48.14 122.04
N ARG A 393 -119.74 49.15 121.49
CA ARG A 393 -119.64 50.48 122.11
C ARG A 393 -121.00 51.17 122.20
N GLU A 394 -121.84 51.05 121.18
CA GLU A 394 -123.22 51.58 121.21
C GLU A 394 -124.11 50.83 122.19
N MET A 395 -124.02 49.51 122.25
CA MET A 395 -124.77 48.71 123.21
C MET A 395 -124.37 49.06 124.66
N VAL A 396 -123.07 49.27 124.91
CA VAL A 396 -122.59 49.79 126.20
C VAL A 396 -123.12 51.19 126.51
N ARG A 397 -123.25 52.09 125.52
CA ARG A 397 -123.88 53.41 125.73
C ARG A 397 -125.37 53.27 126.06
N MET A 398 -126.11 52.43 125.35
CA MET A 398 -127.53 52.17 125.62
C MET A 398 -127.75 51.57 127.01
N VAL A 399 -126.92 50.60 127.43
CA VAL A 399 -126.98 50.01 128.76
C VAL A 399 -126.65 51.03 129.85
N LYS A 400 -125.65 51.91 129.63
CA LYS A 400 -125.33 53.02 130.56
C LYS A 400 -126.46 54.04 130.67
N ALA A 401 -127.11 54.39 129.56
CA ALA A 401 -128.25 55.29 129.54
C ALA A 401 -129.47 54.67 130.27
N ALA A 402 -129.75 53.39 130.02
CA ALA A 402 -130.82 52.66 130.70
C ALA A 402 -130.57 52.53 132.22
N THR A 403 -129.33 52.28 132.66
CA THR A 403 -128.98 52.21 134.09
C THR A 403 -129.04 53.58 134.77
N LEU A 404 -128.66 54.67 134.10
CA LEU A 404 -128.82 56.04 134.62
C LEU A 404 -130.29 56.42 134.83
N ILE A 405 -131.15 56.12 133.85
CA ILE A 405 -132.60 56.39 133.94
C ILE A 405 -133.24 55.56 135.07
N GLN A 406 -132.89 54.29 135.18
CA GLN A 406 -133.37 53.42 136.27
C GLN A 406 -132.88 53.88 137.66
N ALA A 407 -131.63 54.37 137.77
CA ALA A 407 -131.05 54.83 139.03
C ALA A 407 -131.63 56.18 139.51
N VAL A 408 -131.94 57.10 138.60
CA VAL A 408 -132.56 58.39 138.93
C VAL A 408 -133.99 58.22 139.41
N TRP A 409 -134.79 57.37 138.75
CA TRP A 409 -136.18 57.10 139.16
C TRP A 409 -136.27 56.32 140.49
N LYS A 410 -135.45 55.27 140.67
CA LYS A 410 -135.35 54.55 141.95
C LYS A 410 -134.82 55.44 143.07
N GLY A 411 -133.95 56.40 142.77
CA GLY A 411 -133.44 57.38 143.73
C GLY A 411 -134.43 58.49 144.11
N TYR A 412 -135.27 58.95 143.18
CA TYR A 412 -136.31 59.97 143.42
C TYR A 412 -137.44 59.42 144.30
N LEU A 413 -137.91 58.20 144.02
CA LEU A 413 -138.94 57.53 144.84
C LEU A 413 -138.47 57.29 146.28
N VAL A 414 -137.15 57.11 146.48
CA VAL A 414 -136.53 56.83 147.79
C VAL A 414 -136.16 58.10 148.57
N ARG A 415 -135.98 59.27 147.92
CA ARG A 415 -135.56 60.52 148.58
C ARG A 415 -136.69 61.48 148.97
N SER A 416 -137.91 61.26 148.46
CA SER A 416 -139.08 62.10 148.79
C SER A 416 -139.80 61.70 150.09
N MET A 417 -139.72 60.43 150.49
CA MET A 417 -140.59 59.88 151.55
C MET A 417 -139.96 59.76 152.96
N LEU A 418 -138.91 60.53 153.37
CA LEU A 418 -138.33 60.44 154.75
C LEU A 418 -137.45 61.64 155.26
N ARG A 419 -138.06 62.83 155.49
CA ARG A 419 -137.79 63.69 156.67
C ARG A 419 -139.14 63.95 157.37
N SER A 420 -139.23 63.58 158.65
CA SER A 420 -140.41 63.44 159.53
C SER A 420 -141.17 62.10 159.46
N LYS A 421 -141.34 61.51 160.66
CA LYS A 421 -141.98 60.22 161.07
C LYS A 421 -141.18 58.90 160.93
N ARG A 422 -140.95 58.34 162.14
CA ARG A 422 -141.11 56.94 162.60
C ARG A 422 -140.30 55.79 161.96
N LYS A 423 -139.49 55.20 162.86
CA LYS A 423 -139.49 53.78 163.30
C LYS A 423 -139.13 52.64 162.30
N LYS A 424 -137.97 52.03 162.63
CA LYS A 424 -137.67 50.60 162.86
C LYS A 424 -137.27 49.66 161.68
N LYS A 425 -136.09 49.05 161.88
CA LYS A 425 -135.63 47.66 161.56
C LYS A 425 -135.49 47.31 160.06
N GLY A 426 -134.49 46.55 159.60
CA GLY A 426 -133.44 45.70 160.19
C GLY A 426 -132.36 45.42 159.11
N LYS A 427 -131.11 45.07 159.43
CA LYS A 427 -130.60 43.77 159.93
C LYS A 427 -130.60 42.65 158.86
N GLY A 428 -129.39 42.20 158.48
CA GLY A 428 -129.06 40.96 157.75
C GLY A 428 -127.90 41.21 156.77
N LYS A 429 -126.66 40.75 156.91
CA LYS A 429 -126.04 39.48 157.37
C LYS A 429 -126.21 38.33 156.35
N GLY A 430 -125.08 37.89 155.79
CA GLY A 430 -124.89 36.67 154.96
C GLY A 430 -123.89 36.96 153.83
N LYS A 431 -122.64 36.47 153.75
CA LYS A 431 -122.02 35.13 153.95
C LYS A 431 -122.37 34.14 152.84
N ASP A 432 -121.47 33.96 151.87
CA ASP A 432 -120.87 32.69 151.40
C ASP A 432 -119.92 32.99 150.21
N LYS A 433 -118.70 32.47 150.03
CA LYS A 433 -118.13 31.10 150.01
C LYS A 433 -118.58 30.23 148.81
N GLY A 434 -117.63 29.92 147.94
CA GLY A 434 -117.69 28.95 146.82
C GLY A 434 -116.76 29.44 145.69
N LYS A 435 -115.55 28.91 145.41
CA LYS A 435 -115.01 27.54 145.23
C LYS A 435 -115.50 26.84 143.94
N GLY A 436 -114.57 26.68 142.99
CA GLY A 436 -114.61 25.88 141.74
C GLY A 436 -113.60 26.48 140.74
N LYS A 437 -112.46 25.88 140.31
CA LYS A 437 -112.23 24.61 139.57
C LYS A 437 -113.18 24.50 138.37
N ASP A 438 -112.75 24.40 137.11
CA ASP A 438 -111.78 23.47 136.46
C ASP A 438 -110.99 24.16 135.33
N LYS A 439 -109.71 23.84 135.01
CA LYS A 439 -109.17 22.65 134.29
C LYS A 439 -109.79 22.47 132.89
N GLU A 440 -109.03 22.71 131.82
CA GLU A 440 -108.29 21.69 131.02
C GLU A 440 -107.17 22.45 130.25
N LYS A 441 -105.87 22.16 130.22
CA LYS A 441 -105.00 20.95 130.16
C LYS A 441 -105.11 20.12 128.88
N GLY A 442 -104.06 20.21 128.06
CA GLY A 442 -103.67 19.28 126.98
C GLY A 442 -102.54 19.90 126.14
N LYS A 443 -101.25 19.91 126.54
CA LYS A 443 -100.24 18.81 126.55
C LYS A 443 -100.01 18.24 125.13
N GLU A 444 -98.81 18.43 124.57
CA GLU A 444 -97.66 17.50 124.52
C GLU A 444 -97.51 17.00 123.07
N GLU A 445 -96.36 16.70 122.48
CA GLU A 445 -95.01 16.37 122.96
C GLU A 445 -94.03 16.65 121.78
N LYS A 446 -92.84 17.21 122.03
CA LYS A 446 -91.52 16.52 122.01
C LYS A 446 -91.41 15.46 120.91
N GLY A 447 -90.42 15.48 120.01
CA GLY A 447 -89.01 15.76 120.23
C GLY A 447 -88.20 14.49 119.94
N LYS A 448 -87.09 14.61 119.22
CA LYS A 448 -85.87 13.78 119.25
C LYS A 448 -84.87 14.45 118.29
N GLU A 449 -83.77 15.02 118.80
CA GLU A 449 -82.48 14.33 119.03
C GLU A 449 -81.95 13.64 117.76
N LYS A 450 -80.68 13.74 117.36
CA LYS A 450 -79.44 14.31 117.89
C LYS A 450 -78.39 14.05 116.78
N ALA A 451 -77.35 14.88 116.71
CA ALA A 451 -75.93 14.56 116.44
C ALA A 451 -75.55 13.59 115.28
N ALA A 452 -74.45 13.67 114.54
CA ALA A 452 -73.18 14.35 114.67
C ALA A 452 -72.39 14.22 113.34
N LYS A 453 -71.41 15.13 113.17
CA LYS A 453 -70.06 14.91 112.61
C LYS A 453 -69.89 14.11 111.30
N GLY A 454 -69.42 14.82 110.27
CA GLY A 454 -67.97 14.94 110.05
C GLY A 454 -67.34 14.24 108.83
N LYS A 455 -66.47 15.00 108.15
CA LYS A 455 -65.36 14.61 107.22
C LYS A 455 -65.83 13.95 105.91
N GLY A 456 -65.30 14.23 104.72
CA GLY A 456 -64.07 14.88 104.28
C GLY A 456 -63.45 14.05 103.16
N LYS A 457 -62.94 14.73 102.11
CA LYS A 457 -61.94 14.29 101.10
C LYS A 457 -62.34 13.29 100.00
N GLY A 458 -61.82 13.60 98.80
CA GLY A 458 -61.29 12.61 97.83
C GLY A 458 -61.93 12.69 96.44
N LYS A 459 -61.33 13.41 95.49
CA LYS A 459 -60.45 12.87 94.42
C LYS A 459 -61.16 11.95 93.41
N LYS A 460 -61.23 12.41 92.16
CA LYS A 460 -60.41 11.84 91.07
C LYS A 460 -60.09 12.90 90.04
#